data_AF-D4MPH5-F1
#
_entry.id   AF-D4MPH5-F1
#
_cell.length_a   1.000
_cell.length_b   1.000
_cell.length_c   1.000
_cell.angle_alpha   90.00
_cell.angle_beta   90.00
_cell.angle_gamma   90.00
#
_symmetry.space_group_name_H-M   'P 1'
#
loop_
_entity.id
_entity.type
_entity.pdbx_description
1 polymer ?
#
loop_
_entity_poly.entity_id
_entity_poly.type
_entity_poly.pdbx_seq_one_letter_code
_entity_poly.pdbx_strand_id
1 'polypeptide(L)'
;MGRTGGKMKKRASTGKVQTKKQLEQAIAAYQKLAEEDWLTGLYNRGAIEKRVDEQLKKNRAGSMIVMDIDQFKKVNDTYGHIIGDQLLREISSVLKKMMPPFCLLGRTGGDEFVIFFPQTLGKEELERRCNQIRERFSRVEVNSRVLLRLSLSICSGTYHPGFGYRELFDLADQQMVKEKRSRDAGKFGKGTVTDTEGDEIRIDMKILAKEMREEDPHPGAYCQDYETFKSIYRFVERRMTRKDMGAFLILFTLTDTSNEFPTLEKRDYQLEVLGQEIQNNLRMGDLYAQYSSCQYLVMLSDTTEENVEMIAERICRAFYSENGTEEELILHHTYPLKPAGK
;
A
#
# COMPACT_ATOMS: atom_id res chain seq x y z
N MET A 1 64.32 -0.58 46.27
CA MET A 1 63.84 0.14 45.06
C MET A 1 63.20 -0.90 44.14
N GLY A 2 61.93 -0.92 43.74
CA GLY A 2 60.85 0.07 43.78
C GLY A 2 60.12 0.10 42.42
N ARG A 3 59.12 -0.79 42.23
CA ARG A 3 57.95 -0.69 41.32
C ARG A 3 58.14 -0.46 39.80
N THR A 4 57.90 -1.48 38.97
CA THR A 4 57.41 -1.35 37.58
C THR A 4 56.77 -2.65 37.04
N GLY A 5 55.49 -2.93 37.34
CA GLY A 5 54.84 -4.16 36.83
C GLY A 5 53.33 -4.14 36.65
N GLY A 6 52.67 -2.96 36.69
CA GLY A 6 51.22 -2.89 36.86
C GLY A 6 50.36 -2.28 35.74
N LYS A 7 50.93 -1.72 34.66
CA LYS A 7 50.15 -0.83 33.76
C LYS A 7 49.70 -1.40 32.40
N MET A 8 50.13 -2.59 31.96
CA MET A 8 49.80 -3.08 30.60
C MET A 8 48.54 -3.94 30.46
N LYS A 9 47.93 -4.46 31.55
CA LYS A 9 46.73 -5.33 31.44
C LYS A 9 45.38 -4.61 31.40
N LYS A 10 45.31 -3.30 31.69
CA LYS A 10 44.03 -2.56 31.77
C LYS A 10 43.54 -1.91 30.47
N ARG A 11 44.37 -1.81 29.42
CA ARG A 11 43.96 -1.17 28.14
C ARG A 11 43.31 -2.13 27.14
N ALA A 12 43.71 -3.41 27.13
CA ALA A 12 43.16 -4.41 26.21
C ALA A 12 41.73 -4.88 26.58
N SER A 13 41.35 -4.82 27.86
CA SER A 13 40.00 -5.18 28.32
C SER A 13 38.96 -4.11 27.96
N THR A 14 39.33 -2.84 28.01
CA THR A 14 38.41 -1.72 27.75
C THR A 14 38.05 -1.61 26.27
N GLY A 15 39.02 -1.86 25.38
CA GLY A 15 38.80 -1.90 23.92
C GLY A 15 37.83 -3.00 23.49
N LYS A 16 38.01 -4.25 23.98
CA LYS A 16 37.11 -5.38 23.66
C LYS A 16 35.69 -5.20 24.19
N VAL A 17 35.52 -4.57 25.36
CA VAL A 17 34.19 -4.28 25.94
C VAL A 17 33.48 -3.18 25.14
N GLN A 18 34.21 -2.17 24.64
CA GLN A 18 33.66 -1.14 23.77
C GLN A 18 33.19 -1.71 22.42
N THR A 19 33.97 -2.60 21.79
CA THR A 19 33.60 -3.21 20.50
C THR A 19 32.38 -4.12 20.63
N LYS A 20 32.29 -4.91 21.71
CA LYS A 20 31.12 -5.76 21.97
C LYS A 20 29.84 -4.94 22.18
N LYS A 21 29.92 -3.87 22.96
CA LYS A 21 28.78 -2.96 23.19
C LYS A 21 28.34 -2.25 21.92
N GLN A 22 29.29 -1.82 21.08
CA GLN A 22 28.99 -1.22 19.77
C GLN A 22 28.34 -2.22 18.82
N LEU A 23 28.79 -3.47 18.81
CA LEU A 23 28.19 -4.55 18.02
C LEU A 23 26.76 -4.87 18.50
N GLU A 24 26.53 -4.95 19.81
CA GLU A 24 25.20 -5.15 20.38
C GLU A 24 24.25 -3.98 20.06
N GLN A 25 24.75 -2.74 20.09
CA GLN A 25 23.99 -1.56 19.69
C GLN A 25 23.67 -1.56 18.19
N ALA A 26 24.62 -1.96 17.34
CA ALA A 26 24.41 -2.08 15.91
C ALA A 26 23.37 -3.17 15.60
N ILE A 27 23.49 -4.35 16.22
CA ILE A 27 22.51 -5.45 16.07
C ILE A 27 21.12 -5.01 16.53
N ALA A 28 21.01 -4.34 17.67
CA ALA A 28 19.74 -3.82 18.16
C ALA A 28 19.15 -2.75 17.22
N ALA A 29 19.98 -1.87 16.66
CA ALA A 29 19.55 -0.89 15.67
C ALA A 29 19.09 -1.55 14.37
N TYR A 30 19.81 -2.56 13.87
CA TYR A 30 19.42 -3.35 12.69
C TYR A 30 18.11 -4.12 12.91
N GLN A 31 17.93 -4.72 14.09
CA GLN A 31 16.68 -5.38 14.45
C GLN A 31 15.52 -4.38 14.51
N LYS A 32 15.75 -3.20 15.08
CA LYS A 32 14.73 -2.14 15.14
C LYS A 32 14.33 -1.65 13.74
N LEU A 33 15.30 -1.43 12.85
CA LEU A 33 15.05 -1.09 11.44
C LEU A 33 14.28 -2.18 10.69
N ALA A 34 14.51 -3.45 11.02
CA ALA A 34 13.80 -4.57 10.42
C ALA A 34 12.37 -4.75 10.98
N GLU A 35 12.09 -4.22 12.17
CA GLU A 35 10.79 -4.33 12.85
C GLU A 35 9.88 -3.11 12.65
N GLU A 36 10.41 -2.00 12.13
CA GLU A 36 9.65 -0.77 11.91
C GLU A 36 9.20 -0.62 10.45
N ASP A 37 8.04 0.00 10.25
CA ASP A 37 7.57 0.50 8.96
C ASP A 37 8.39 1.73 8.59
N TRP A 38 9.01 1.70 7.41
CA TRP A 38 9.97 2.71 6.97
C TRP A 38 9.37 4.12 6.85
N LEU A 39 8.06 4.22 6.56
CA LEU A 39 7.39 5.50 6.36
C LEU A 39 6.94 6.12 7.69
N THR A 40 6.34 5.31 8.58
CA THR A 40 5.67 5.80 9.78
C THR A 40 6.49 5.61 11.07
N GLY A 41 7.50 4.74 11.05
CA GLY A 41 8.28 4.33 12.21
C GLY A 41 7.45 3.65 13.29
N LEU A 42 6.28 3.07 12.95
CA LEU A 42 5.53 2.15 13.81
C LEU A 42 6.04 0.74 13.59
N TYR A 43 5.60 -0.25 14.38
CA TYR A 43 5.92 -1.64 14.07
C TYR A 43 5.31 -2.03 12.71
N ASN A 44 6.08 -2.71 11.86
CA ASN A 44 5.54 -3.31 10.66
C ASN A 44 4.68 -4.54 11.01
N ARG A 45 3.95 -5.06 10.02
CA ARG A 45 3.04 -6.21 10.17
C ARG A 45 3.67 -7.40 10.90
N GLY A 46 4.87 -7.81 10.48
CA GLY A 46 5.54 -8.98 11.08
C GLY A 46 5.94 -8.74 12.54
N ALA A 47 6.41 -7.53 12.87
CA ALA A 47 6.80 -7.17 14.21
C ALA A 47 5.60 -7.02 15.17
N ILE A 48 4.53 -6.37 14.72
CA ILE A 48 3.35 -6.16 15.59
C ILE A 48 2.67 -7.48 15.91
N GLU A 49 2.49 -8.37 14.94
CA GLU A 49 1.90 -9.70 15.14
C GLU A 49 2.67 -10.51 16.19
N LYS A 50 3.99 -10.64 16.00
CA LYS A 50 4.87 -11.36 16.93
C LYS A 50 4.82 -10.78 18.34
N ARG A 51 4.91 -9.45 18.47
CA ARG A 51 4.95 -8.77 19.79
C ARG A 51 3.61 -8.88 20.51
N VAL A 52 2.49 -8.81 19.79
CA VAL A 52 1.16 -9.02 20.38
C VAL A 52 1.04 -10.45 20.91
N ASP A 53 1.41 -11.46 20.12
CA ASP A 53 1.40 -12.86 20.57
C ASP A 53 2.24 -13.08 21.84
N GLU A 54 3.41 -12.46 21.91
CA GLU A 54 4.27 -12.51 23.10
C GLU A 54 3.58 -11.88 24.33
N GLN A 55 2.92 -10.72 24.17
CA GLN A 55 2.18 -10.07 25.25
C GLN A 55 0.96 -10.88 25.69
N LEU A 56 0.21 -11.46 24.75
CA LEU A 56 -0.95 -12.30 25.04
C LEU A 56 -0.54 -13.55 25.82
N LYS A 57 0.55 -14.22 25.41
CA LYS A 57 1.11 -15.36 26.14
C LYS A 57 1.55 -15.00 27.55
N LYS A 58 2.19 -13.83 27.71
CA LYS A 58 2.73 -13.36 28.99
C LYS A 58 1.64 -12.92 29.97
N ASN A 59 0.72 -12.07 29.51
CA ASN A 59 -0.24 -11.39 30.38
C ASN A 59 -1.60 -12.09 30.45
N ARG A 60 -1.91 -12.97 29.48
CA ARG A 60 -3.24 -13.61 29.31
C ARG A 60 -4.38 -12.59 29.34
N ALA A 61 -4.10 -11.41 28.79
CA ALA A 61 -4.98 -10.27 28.73
C ALA A 61 -4.53 -9.38 27.57
N GLY A 62 -5.47 -8.70 26.94
CA GLY A 62 -5.18 -7.83 25.83
C GLY A 62 -6.43 -7.23 25.24
N SER A 63 -6.30 -6.02 24.72
CA SER A 63 -7.32 -5.38 23.91
C SER A 63 -6.68 -4.84 22.64
N MET A 64 -7.34 -5.00 21.52
CA MET A 64 -6.86 -4.49 20.24
C MET A 64 -7.83 -3.44 19.72
N ILE A 65 -7.30 -2.42 19.06
CA ILE A 65 -8.03 -1.51 18.20
C ILE A 65 -7.41 -1.63 16.81
N VAL A 66 -8.24 -1.89 15.80
CA VAL A 66 -7.84 -1.85 14.39
C VAL A 66 -8.47 -0.61 13.76
N MET A 67 -7.70 0.09 12.94
CA MET A 67 -8.07 1.35 12.30
C MET A 67 -7.78 1.27 10.81
N ASP A 68 -8.71 1.79 10.01
CA ASP A 68 -8.54 1.99 8.58
C ASP A 68 -8.93 3.42 8.19
N ILE A 69 -8.18 4.02 7.24
CA ILE A 69 -8.45 5.36 6.73
C ILE A 69 -9.48 5.28 5.60
N ASP A 70 -10.71 5.70 5.88
CA ASP A 70 -11.77 5.63 4.87
C ASP A 70 -11.40 6.50 3.64
N GLN A 71 -11.53 5.91 2.43
CA GLN A 71 -11.24 6.54 1.13
C GLN A 71 -9.78 7.03 0.96
N PHE A 72 -8.79 6.39 1.59
CA PHE A 72 -7.39 6.78 1.41
C PHE A 72 -6.93 6.78 -0.05
N LYS A 73 -7.42 5.84 -0.88
CA LYS A 73 -7.17 5.84 -2.32
C LYS A 73 -7.59 7.15 -2.98
N LYS A 74 -8.76 7.68 -2.65
CA LYS A 74 -9.24 8.97 -3.18
C LYS A 74 -8.34 10.13 -2.78
N VAL A 75 -7.76 10.10 -1.57
CA VAL A 75 -6.76 11.10 -1.15
C VAL A 75 -5.53 11.03 -2.04
N ASN A 76 -5.01 9.84 -2.33
CA ASN A 76 -3.90 9.65 -3.25
C ASN A 76 -4.24 10.11 -4.67
N ASP A 77 -5.42 9.75 -5.18
CA ASP A 77 -5.85 10.09 -6.53
C ASP A 77 -6.07 11.62 -6.69
N THR A 78 -6.56 12.29 -5.63
CA THR A 78 -6.86 13.73 -5.68
C THR A 78 -5.63 14.61 -5.41
N TYR A 79 -4.75 14.19 -4.50
CA TYR A 79 -3.66 15.03 -3.98
C TYR A 79 -2.26 14.46 -4.22
N GLY A 80 -2.17 13.29 -4.85
CA GLY A 80 -0.92 12.58 -5.10
C GLY A 80 -0.40 11.79 -3.90
N HIS A 81 0.41 10.77 -4.19
CA HIS A 81 1.00 9.88 -3.18
C HIS A 81 1.86 10.60 -2.13
N ILE A 82 2.49 11.73 -2.48
CA ILE A 82 3.30 12.52 -1.53
C ILE A 82 2.44 13.03 -0.36
N ILE A 83 1.21 13.49 -0.65
CA ILE A 83 0.28 13.95 0.37
C ILE A 83 -0.27 12.77 1.17
N GLY A 84 -0.55 11.64 0.52
CA GLY A 84 -0.91 10.41 1.20
C GLY A 84 0.15 9.93 2.19
N ASP A 85 1.42 9.94 1.78
CA ASP A 85 2.54 9.57 2.64
C ASP A 85 2.69 10.50 3.85
N GLN A 86 2.50 11.79 3.65
CA GLN A 86 2.52 12.77 4.74
C GLN A 86 1.34 12.58 5.70
N LEU A 87 0.15 12.27 5.18
CA LEU A 87 -1.01 11.93 5.99
C LEU A 87 -0.73 10.74 6.90
N LEU A 88 -0.14 9.66 6.36
CA LEU A 88 0.23 8.47 7.13
C LEU A 88 1.26 8.78 8.22
N ARG A 89 2.24 9.65 7.95
CA ARG A 89 3.21 10.14 8.94
C ARG A 89 2.55 10.97 10.04
N GLU A 90 1.60 11.82 9.69
CA GLU A 90 0.89 12.64 10.69
C GLU A 90 0.02 11.75 11.59
N ILE A 91 -0.68 10.77 11.02
CA ILE A 91 -1.45 9.78 11.77
C ILE A 91 -0.54 9.05 12.76
N SER A 92 0.60 8.54 12.32
CA SER A 92 1.51 7.82 13.20
C SER A 92 2.07 8.71 14.32
N SER A 93 2.42 9.96 14.01
CA SER A 93 2.87 10.97 14.97
C SER A 93 1.82 11.26 16.04
N VAL A 94 0.56 11.43 15.63
CA VAL A 94 -0.56 11.68 16.55
C VAL A 94 -0.84 10.45 17.41
N LEU A 95 -0.87 9.25 16.83
CA LEU A 95 -1.07 8.00 17.58
C LEU A 95 0.02 7.79 18.65
N LYS A 96 1.29 8.02 18.30
CA LYS A 96 2.42 7.94 19.25
C LYS A 96 2.26 8.91 20.42
N LYS A 97 1.68 10.10 20.20
CA LYS A 97 1.45 11.10 21.26
C LYS A 97 0.23 10.76 22.11
N MET A 98 -0.82 10.18 21.52
CA MET A 98 -2.06 9.85 22.23
C MET A 98 -1.92 8.59 23.09
N MET A 99 -1.11 7.63 22.66
CA MET A 99 -1.06 6.31 23.27
C MET A 99 0.02 6.19 24.34
N PRO A 100 -0.28 5.55 25.49
CA PRO A 100 0.72 5.29 26.51
C PRO A 100 1.91 4.46 25.99
N PRO A 101 3.13 4.62 26.56
CA PRO A 101 4.34 3.93 26.09
C PRO A 101 4.30 2.40 26.13
N PHE A 102 3.39 1.82 26.93
CA PHE A 102 3.21 0.36 27.02
C PHE A 102 2.32 -0.21 25.92
N CYS A 103 1.64 0.65 25.13
CA CYS A 103 0.84 0.20 24.00
C CYS A 103 1.76 -0.14 22.82
N LEU A 104 1.39 -1.17 22.07
CA LEU A 104 2.06 -1.48 20.81
C LEU A 104 1.28 -0.82 19.67
N LEU A 105 2.00 -0.13 18.80
CA LEU A 105 1.44 0.53 17.62
C LEU A 105 2.07 -0.07 16.38
N GLY A 106 1.24 -0.51 15.43
CA GLY A 106 1.70 -1.07 14.17
C GLY A 106 0.94 -0.54 12.96
N ARG A 107 1.58 -0.62 11.79
CA ARG A 107 0.96 -0.44 10.48
C ARG A 107 0.97 -1.78 9.76
N THR A 108 -0.21 -2.33 9.47
CA THR A 108 -0.37 -3.69 8.94
C THR A 108 -0.63 -3.73 7.44
N GLY A 109 -1.10 -2.62 6.87
CA GLY A 109 -1.41 -2.46 5.45
C GLY A 109 -1.03 -1.06 4.92
N GLY A 110 -1.56 -0.69 3.74
CA GLY A 110 -1.32 0.63 3.14
C GLY A 110 -1.83 1.77 4.03
N ASP A 111 -3.05 1.63 4.53
CA ASP A 111 -3.81 2.59 5.32
C ASP A 111 -4.32 2.03 6.66
N GLU A 112 -3.94 0.79 6.97
CA GLU A 112 -4.37 0.08 8.18
C GLU A 112 -3.37 0.21 9.34
N PHE A 113 -3.90 0.53 10.52
CA PHE A 113 -3.15 0.68 11.77
C PHE A 113 -3.74 -0.20 12.88
N VAL A 114 -2.86 -0.68 13.76
CA VAL A 114 -3.21 -1.48 14.93
C VAL A 114 -2.67 -0.82 16.19
N ILE A 115 -3.51 -0.77 17.21
CA ILE A 115 -3.15 -0.37 18.57
C ILE A 115 -3.47 -1.55 19.48
N PHE A 116 -2.47 -2.04 20.20
CA PHE A 116 -2.65 -3.13 21.16
C PHE A 116 -2.33 -2.66 22.58
N PHE A 117 -3.28 -2.92 23.48
CA PHE A 117 -3.16 -2.71 24.90
C PHE A 117 -2.85 -4.05 25.58
N PRO A 118 -1.73 -4.20 26.29
CA PRO A 118 -1.38 -5.43 27.02
C PRO A 118 -2.20 -5.61 28.31
N GLN A 119 -3.46 -5.18 28.29
CA GLN A 119 -4.43 -5.31 29.37
C GLN A 119 -5.84 -5.39 28.78
N THR A 120 -6.73 -6.06 29.51
CA THR A 120 -8.15 -6.09 29.17
C THR A 120 -8.79 -4.75 29.55
N LEU A 121 -9.27 -4.02 28.55
CA LEU A 121 -10.06 -2.81 28.71
C LEU A 121 -11.54 -3.19 28.62
N GLY A 122 -12.38 -2.57 29.45
CA GLY A 122 -13.83 -2.71 29.33
C GLY A 122 -14.33 -2.10 28.02
N LYS A 123 -15.49 -2.57 27.53
CA LYS A 123 -16.11 -2.11 26.28
C LYS A 123 -16.25 -0.59 26.23
N GLU A 124 -16.74 0.03 27.31
CA GLU A 124 -16.93 1.49 27.40
C GLU A 124 -15.61 2.26 27.27
N GLU A 125 -14.53 1.77 27.88
CA GLU A 125 -13.21 2.40 27.81
C GLU A 125 -12.59 2.27 26.41
N LEU A 126 -12.78 1.13 25.75
CA LEU A 126 -12.38 0.94 24.35
C LEU A 126 -13.15 1.90 23.44
N GLU A 127 -14.47 1.95 23.57
CA GLU A 127 -15.32 2.85 22.78
C GLU A 127 -14.97 4.33 23.01
N ARG A 128 -14.69 4.72 24.25
CA ARG A 128 -14.19 6.06 24.59
C ARG A 128 -12.88 6.37 23.86
N ARG A 129 -11.93 5.43 23.82
CA ARG A 129 -10.66 5.61 23.09
C ARG A 129 -10.86 5.69 21.59
N CYS A 130 -11.72 4.84 21.02
CA CYS A 130 -12.11 4.90 19.62
C CYS A 130 -12.68 6.29 19.28
N ASN A 131 -13.58 6.82 20.10
CA ASN A 131 -14.16 8.15 19.90
C ASN A 131 -13.13 9.27 20.01
N GLN A 132 -12.19 9.20 20.95
CA GLN A 132 -11.09 10.16 21.05
C GLN A 132 -10.20 10.16 19.80
N ILE A 133 -9.91 8.97 19.26
CA ILE A 133 -9.17 8.83 18.00
C ILE A 133 -9.99 9.45 16.85
N ARG A 134 -11.26 9.08 16.69
CA ARG A 134 -12.14 9.63 15.64
C ARG A 134 -12.23 11.15 15.71
N GLU A 135 -12.45 11.72 16.89
CA GLU A 135 -12.54 13.16 17.09
C GLU A 135 -11.22 13.85 16.74
N ARG A 136 -10.09 13.29 17.19
CA ARG A 136 -8.77 13.84 16.90
C ARG A 136 -8.46 13.87 15.40
N PHE A 137 -8.88 12.84 14.66
CA PHE A 137 -8.63 12.71 13.23
C PHE A 137 -9.75 13.25 12.34
N SER A 138 -10.86 13.71 12.92
CA SER A 138 -11.97 14.33 12.18
C SER A 138 -11.56 15.61 11.43
N ARG A 139 -10.46 16.23 11.85
CA ARG A 139 -9.85 17.43 11.26
C ARG A 139 -8.33 17.33 11.37
N VAL A 140 -7.71 16.76 10.34
CA VAL A 140 -6.25 16.68 10.25
C VAL A 140 -5.78 17.68 9.22
N GLU A 141 -4.92 18.59 9.62
CA GLU A 141 -4.22 19.47 8.69
C GLU A 141 -2.93 18.81 8.23
N VAL A 142 -2.84 18.52 6.93
CA VAL A 142 -1.60 18.07 6.29
C VAL A 142 -0.91 19.30 5.68
N ASN A 143 0.38 19.49 5.97
CA ASN A 143 1.20 20.63 5.53
C ASN A 143 0.61 22.02 5.78
N SER A 144 -0.21 22.17 6.83
CA SER A 144 -0.83 23.46 7.18
C SER A 144 -1.70 24.07 6.07
N ARG A 145 -2.16 23.26 5.11
CA ARG A 145 -2.90 23.72 3.91
C ARG A 145 -4.07 22.82 3.51
N VAL A 146 -4.06 21.53 3.86
CA VAL A 146 -5.11 20.59 3.48
C VAL A 146 -5.80 20.06 4.74
N LEU A 147 -7.04 20.48 4.96
CA LEU A 147 -7.89 19.95 6.04
C LEU A 147 -8.58 18.68 5.53
N LEU A 148 -8.08 17.52 5.93
CA LEU A 148 -8.69 16.23 5.62
C LEU A 148 -9.67 15.85 6.73
N ARG A 149 -10.91 15.56 6.34
CA ARG A 149 -11.88 14.88 7.19
C ARG A 149 -11.65 13.39 7.05
N LEU A 150 -10.92 12.80 8.00
CA LEU A 150 -10.77 11.36 8.03
C LEU A 150 -11.97 10.76 8.75
N SER A 151 -12.60 9.79 8.09
CA SER A 151 -13.46 8.84 8.79
C SER A 151 -12.60 7.62 9.08
N LEU A 152 -12.68 7.15 10.32
CA LEU A 152 -11.91 6.00 10.77
C LEU A 152 -12.88 4.92 11.18
N SER A 153 -12.71 3.76 10.56
CA SER A 153 -13.40 2.55 10.97
C SER A 153 -12.59 1.96 12.13
N ILE A 154 -13.19 1.84 13.32
CA ILE A 154 -12.47 1.49 14.56
C ILE A 154 -13.22 0.41 15.31
N CYS A 155 -12.59 -0.75 15.49
CA CYS A 155 -13.20 -1.88 16.18
C CYS A 155 -12.25 -2.54 17.15
N SER A 156 -12.81 -3.17 18.18
CA SER A 156 -12.03 -3.65 19.32
C SER A 156 -12.38 -5.06 19.75
N GLY A 157 -11.33 -5.86 19.97
CA GLY A 157 -11.44 -7.21 20.53
C GLY A 157 -10.78 -7.28 21.91
N THR A 158 -11.32 -8.11 22.79
CA THR A 158 -10.72 -8.48 24.07
C THR A 158 -10.22 -9.91 24.00
N TYR A 159 -9.07 -10.18 24.63
CA TYR A 159 -8.49 -11.52 24.69
C TYR A 159 -9.43 -12.55 25.34
N HIS A 160 -9.49 -13.73 24.72
CA HIS A 160 -10.04 -14.95 25.30
C HIS A 160 -8.97 -16.05 25.33
N PRO A 161 -9.03 -17.00 26.28
CA PRO A 161 -8.09 -18.12 26.34
C PRO A 161 -8.00 -18.85 25.00
N GLY A 162 -6.79 -18.95 24.45
CA GLY A 162 -6.52 -19.56 23.15
C GLY A 162 -6.40 -18.59 21.97
N PHE A 163 -6.68 -17.29 22.15
CA PHE A 163 -6.53 -16.31 21.08
C PHE A 163 -5.06 -15.90 20.91
N GLY A 164 -4.60 -15.86 19.66
CA GLY A 164 -3.41 -15.14 19.25
C GLY A 164 -3.77 -13.78 18.64
N TYR A 165 -2.77 -13.14 18.03
CA TYR A 165 -2.94 -11.90 17.28
C TYR A 165 -4.03 -12.03 16.22
N ARG A 166 -4.01 -13.13 15.45
CA ARG A 166 -4.90 -13.34 14.30
C ARG A 166 -6.37 -13.36 14.71
N GLU A 167 -6.73 -14.10 15.75
CA GLU A 167 -8.12 -14.17 16.23
C GLU A 167 -8.60 -12.81 16.76
N LEU A 168 -7.73 -12.07 17.46
CA LEU A 168 -8.04 -10.72 17.96
C LEU A 168 -8.19 -9.70 16.82
N PHE A 169 -7.35 -9.79 15.80
CA PHE A 169 -7.41 -8.95 14.62
C PHE A 169 -8.66 -9.25 13.80
N ASP A 170 -8.95 -10.52 13.52
CA ASP A 170 -10.12 -10.95 12.73
C ASP A 170 -11.44 -10.52 13.40
N LEU A 171 -11.53 -10.54 14.74
CA LEU A 171 -12.71 -10.04 15.46
C LEU A 171 -12.92 -8.54 15.28
N ALA A 172 -11.84 -7.75 15.30
CA ALA A 172 -11.92 -6.32 15.06
C ALA A 172 -12.23 -6.01 13.59
N ASP A 173 -11.59 -6.71 12.65
CA ASP A 173 -11.82 -6.54 11.21
C ASP A 173 -13.27 -6.85 10.81
N GLN A 174 -13.84 -7.95 11.30
CA GLN A 174 -15.24 -8.31 11.01
C GLN A 174 -16.24 -7.24 11.49
N GLN A 175 -16.00 -6.62 12.64
CA GLN A 175 -16.81 -5.50 13.12
C GLN A 175 -16.63 -4.26 12.22
N MET A 176 -15.40 -4.02 11.76
CA MET A 176 -15.07 -2.87 10.91
C MET A 176 -15.80 -2.96 9.57
N VAL A 177 -15.80 -4.14 8.97
CA VAL A 177 -16.54 -4.45 7.75
C VAL A 177 -18.04 -4.22 7.95
N LYS A 178 -18.62 -4.56 9.11
CA LYS A 178 -20.03 -4.28 9.43
C LYS A 178 -20.30 -2.77 9.54
N GLU A 179 -19.42 -2.00 10.18
CA GLU A 179 -19.56 -0.54 10.32
C GLU A 179 -19.42 0.22 8.98
N LYS A 180 -18.54 -0.24 8.09
CA LYS A 180 -18.42 0.32 6.73
C LYS A 180 -19.71 0.08 5.94
N ARG A 181 -20.20 -1.17 5.95
CA ARG A 181 -21.46 -1.57 5.30
C ARG A 181 -22.67 -0.76 5.76
N SER A 182 -22.82 -0.50 7.07
CA SER A 182 -23.96 0.26 7.60
C SER A 182 -23.91 1.75 7.24
N ARG A 183 -22.71 2.34 7.19
CA ARG A 183 -22.51 3.73 6.76
C ARG A 183 -22.80 3.94 5.28
N ASP A 184 -22.42 2.98 4.45
CA ASP A 184 -22.71 3.02 3.02
C ASP A 184 -24.20 2.78 2.76
N ALA A 185 -24.86 1.90 3.52
CA ALA A 185 -26.31 1.74 3.47
C ALA A 185 -27.08 3.00 3.90
N GLY A 186 -26.60 3.75 4.91
CA GLY A 186 -27.24 4.98 5.39
C GLY A 186 -27.24 6.16 4.40
N LYS A 187 -26.36 6.16 3.39
CA LYS A 187 -26.33 7.16 2.31
C LYS A 187 -27.32 6.86 1.18
N PHE A 188 -27.86 5.65 1.12
CA PHE A 188 -28.87 5.25 0.14
C PHE A 188 -30.21 5.09 0.85
N GLY A 189 -31.15 6.00 0.54
CA GLY A 189 -32.40 6.22 1.28
C GLY A 189 -33.11 4.95 1.73
N LYS A 190 -33.71 5.02 2.94
CA LYS A 190 -34.54 3.99 3.57
C LYS A 190 -35.56 3.40 2.59
N GLY A 191 -35.21 2.27 1.99
CA GLY A 191 -36.18 1.30 1.49
C GLY A 191 -36.55 0.40 2.65
N THR A 192 -37.76 0.58 3.18
CA THR A 192 -38.37 -0.27 4.19
C THR A 192 -38.31 -1.75 3.78
N VAL A 193 -37.55 -2.55 4.52
CA VAL A 193 -37.81 -3.99 4.61
C VAL A 193 -37.84 -4.34 6.09
N THR A 194 -39.03 -4.77 6.50
CA THR A 194 -39.40 -5.20 7.84
C THR A 194 -38.46 -6.24 8.41
N ASP A 195 -38.00 -5.98 9.63
CA ASP A 195 -37.32 -6.92 10.50
C ASP A 195 -38.06 -8.25 10.58
N THR A 196 -37.38 -9.32 10.20
CA THR A 196 -37.63 -10.65 10.75
C THR A 196 -36.28 -11.23 11.12
N GLU A 197 -36.09 -11.47 12.41
CA GLU A 197 -34.93 -12.12 13.00
C GLU A 197 -34.64 -13.44 12.26
N GLY A 198 -33.41 -13.58 11.71
CA GLY A 198 -32.94 -14.89 11.25
C GLY A 198 -32.03 -14.97 10.02
N ASP A 199 -31.75 -13.89 9.28
CA ASP A 199 -30.97 -13.95 8.02
C ASP A 199 -29.82 -12.91 7.97
N GLU A 200 -28.84 -13.02 8.86
CA GLU A 200 -27.74 -12.05 9.00
C GLU A 200 -26.57 -12.22 8.01
N ILE A 201 -26.73 -13.01 6.93
CA ILE A 201 -25.74 -13.09 5.83
C ILE A 201 -26.47 -13.19 4.48
N ARG A 202 -27.22 -12.14 4.11
CA ARG A 202 -27.52 -11.87 2.70
C ARG A 202 -26.65 -10.72 2.23
N ILE A 203 -25.46 -11.05 1.76
CA ILE A 203 -24.64 -10.14 0.97
C ILE A 203 -25.40 -9.90 -0.33
N ASP A 204 -25.94 -8.70 -0.51
CA ASP A 204 -26.55 -8.32 -1.78
C ASP A 204 -25.43 -8.20 -2.83
N MET A 205 -25.41 -9.12 -3.80
CA MET A 205 -24.48 -9.08 -4.94
C MET A 205 -24.51 -7.73 -5.66
N LYS A 206 -25.61 -6.98 -5.58
CA LYS A 206 -25.71 -5.64 -6.15
C LYS A 206 -24.85 -4.62 -5.41
N ILE A 207 -24.67 -4.77 -4.09
CA ILE A 207 -23.82 -3.88 -3.28
C ILE A 207 -22.36 -4.13 -3.63
N LEU A 208 -21.92 -5.40 -3.58
CA LEU A 208 -20.54 -5.76 -3.96
C LEU A 208 -20.20 -5.37 -5.40
N ALA A 209 -21.09 -5.63 -6.35
CA ALA A 209 -20.87 -5.24 -7.74
C ALA A 209 -20.75 -3.72 -7.92
N LYS A 210 -21.43 -2.94 -7.07
CA LYS A 210 -21.37 -1.47 -7.09
C LYS A 210 -20.08 -0.94 -6.45
N GLU A 211 -19.62 -1.53 -5.34
CA GLU A 211 -18.33 -1.18 -4.72
C GLU A 211 -17.14 -1.50 -5.63
N MET A 212 -17.21 -2.62 -6.36
CA MET A 212 -16.15 -3.03 -7.30
C MET A 212 -16.23 -2.29 -8.65
N ARG A 213 -17.31 -1.54 -8.89
CA ARG A 213 -17.48 -0.82 -10.16
C ARG A 213 -16.61 0.43 -10.14
N GLU A 214 -15.85 0.62 -11.21
CA GLU A 214 -15.15 1.86 -11.46
C GLU A 214 -16.18 3.01 -11.60
N GLU A 215 -16.10 4.00 -10.71
CA GLU A 215 -17.07 5.11 -10.65
C GLU A 215 -16.87 6.13 -11.78
N ASP A 216 -15.61 6.38 -12.19
CA ASP A 216 -15.25 7.34 -13.22
C ASP A 216 -14.11 6.80 -14.10
N PRO A 217 -14.43 5.95 -15.09
CA PRO A 217 -13.42 5.35 -15.96
C PRO A 217 -12.78 6.45 -16.80
N HIS A 218 -11.47 6.63 -16.64
CA HIS A 218 -10.72 7.55 -17.47
C HIS A 218 -10.67 7.02 -18.91
N PRO A 219 -10.84 7.88 -19.93
CA PRO A 219 -10.65 7.47 -21.31
C PRO A 219 -9.20 7.05 -21.54
N GLY A 220 -9.00 6.02 -22.35
CA GLY A 220 -7.66 5.48 -22.64
C GLY A 220 -7.30 4.25 -21.81
N ALA A 221 -6.05 3.76 -21.93
CA ALA A 221 -5.60 2.57 -21.22
C ALA A 221 -5.62 2.71 -19.70
N TYR A 222 -5.81 1.57 -19.02
CA TYR A 222 -5.80 1.48 -17.57
C TYR A 222 -4.36 1.57 -17.05
N CYS A 223 -4.01 2.67 -16.38
CA CYS A 223 -2.70 2.86 -15.74
C CYS A 223 -2.70 2.23 -14.36
N GLN A 224 -1.76 1.32 -14.07
CA GLN A 224 -1.61 0.70 -12.75
C GLN A 224 -0.13 0.61 -12.33
N ASP A 225 0.10 0.33 -11.05
CA ASP A 225 1.44 -0.01 -10.57
C ASP A 225 1.91 -1.38 -11.08
N TYR A 226 3.22 -1.62 -11.01
CA TYR A 226 3.83 -2.84 -11.55
C TYR A 226 3.40 -4.14 -10.82
N GLU A 227 3.07 -4.10 -9.53
CA GLU A 227 2.61 -5.29 -8.80
C GLU A 227 1.18 -5.67 -9.22
N THR A 228 0.32 -4.67 -9.36
CA THR A 228 -1.03 -4.83 -9.91
C THR A 228 -0.96 -5.32 -11.37
N PHE A 229 -0.07 -4.75 -12.18
CA PHE A 229 0.17 -5.19 -13.56
C PHE A 229 0.52 -6.69 -13.63
N LYS A 230 1.46 -7.17 -12.79
CA LYS A 230 1.81 -8.60 -12.72
C LYS A 230 0.63 -9.48 -12.33
N SER A 231 -0.24 -8.98 -11.44
CA SER A 231 -1.44 -9.72 -11.01
C SER A 231 -2.44 -9.87 -12.16
N ILE A 232 -2.65 -8.80 -12.95
CA ILE A 232 -3.52 -8.82 -14.13
C ILE A 232 -2.89 -9.68 -15.24
N TYR A 233 -1.58 -9.58 -15.47
CA TYR A 233 -0.84 -10.44 -16.41
C TYR A 233 -1.12 -11.92 -16.15
N ARG A 234 -0.94 -12.39 -14.90
CA ARG A 234 -1.18 -13.79 -14.51
C ARG A 234 -2.64 -14.20 -14.71
N PHE A 235 -3.56 -13.27 -14.54
CA PHE A 235 -4.98 -13.51 -14.79
C PHE A 235 -5.26 -13.69 -16.29
N VAL A 236 -4.70 -12.84 -17.14
CA VAL A 236 -4.80 -12.93 -18.61
C VAL A 236 -4.16 -14.23 -19.11
N GLU A 237 -2.96 -14.55 -18.65
CA GLU A 237 -2.21 -15.77 -18.96
C GLU A 237 -3.04 -17.04 -18.68
N ARG A 238 -3.76 -17.06 -17.54
CA ARG A 238 -4.69 -18.14 -17.19
C ARG A 238 -5.92 -18.16 -18.07
N ARG A 239 -6.48 -17.00 -18.43
CA ARG A 239 -7.67 -16.89 -19.28
C ARG A 239 -7.41 -17.40 -20.70
N MET A 240 -6.20 -17.19 -21.22
CA MET A 240 -5.75 -17.70 -22.52
C MET A 240 -5.74 -19.23 -22.62
N THR A 241 -5.84 -19.97 -21.51
CA THR A 241 -5.96 -21.45 -21.56
C THR A 241 -7.33 -21.93 -22.03
N ARG A 242 -8.38 -21.11 -21.90
CA ARG A 242 -9.77 -21.50 -22.19
C ARG A 242 -10.35 -20.84 -23.44
N LYS A 243 -9.72 -19.77 -23.92
CA LYS A 243 -10.18 -18.96 -25.05
C LYS A 243 -8.99 -18.65 -25.96
N ASP A 244 -9.18 -18.80 -27.26
CA ASP A 244 -8.19 -18.41 -28.26
C ASP A 244 -8.18 -16.88 -28.33
N MET A 245 -7.32 -16.28 -27.51
CA MET A 245 -7.19 -14.84 -27.32
C MET A 245 -5.72 -14.48 -27.43
N GLY A 246 -5.37 -13.63 -28.39
CA GLY A 246 -4.02 -13.06 -28.50
C GLY A 246 -3.83 -11.95 -27.48
N ALA A 247 -2.73 -12.01 -26.73
CA ALA A 247 -2.30 -10.93 -25.86
C ALA A 247 -0.80 -10.70 -26.06
N PHE A 248 -0.37 -9.45 -25.97
CA PHE A 248 1.02 -9.06 -26.23
C PHE A 248 1.51 -8.05 -25.20
N LEU A 249 2.79 -8.13 -24.85
CA LEU A 249 3.49 -7.06 -24.14
C LEU A 249 4.19 -6.16 -25.16
N ILE A 250 4.24 -4.86 -24.85
CA ILE A 250 5.13 -3.91 -25.49
C ILE A 250 5.94 -3.22 -24.39
N LEU A 251 7.26 -3.26 -24.49
CA LEU A 251 8.15 -2.49 -23.63
C LEU A 251 8.64 -1.27 -24.42
N PHE A 252 8.17 -0.08 -24.04
CA PHE A 252 8.69 1.18 -24.56
C PHE A 252 9.85 1.65 -23.70
N THR A 253 10.97 2.01 -24.32
CA THR A 253 12.17 2.52 -23.69
C THR A 253 12.53 3.86 -24.29
N LEU A 254 12.56 4.89 -23.44
CA LEU A 254 13.00 6.22 -23.80
C LEU A 254 14.54 6.26 -23.85
N THR A 255 15.08 6.72 -24.97
CA THR A 255 16.51 6.85 -25.27
C THR A 255 16.87 8.26 -25.74
N ASP A 256 18.16 8.54 -25.84
CA ASP A 256 18.72 9.67 -26.59
C ASP A 256 19.03 9.29 -28.04
N THR A 257 19.58 10.23 -28.81
CA THR A 257 19.97 10.04 -30.22
C THR A 257 21.09 9.01 -30.44
N SER A 258 21.77 8.59 -29.37
CA SER A 258 22.81 7.55 -29.39
C SER A 258 22.29 6.19 -28.91
N ASN A 259 20.97 6.05 -28.72
CA ASN A 259 20.32 4.89 -28.10
C ASN A 259 20.77 4.63 -26.64
N GLU A 260 21.27 5.65 -25.93
CA GLU A 260 21.56 5.60 -24.50
C GLU A 260 20.41 6.19 -23.68
N PHE A 261 20.47 6.11 -22.35
CA PHE A 261 19.43 6.71 -21.52
C PHE A 261 19.53 8.25 -21.52
N PRO A 262 18.40 8.98 -21.62
CA PRO A 262 18.41 10.43 -21.60
C PRO A 262 18.99 10.99 -20.31
N THR A 263 19.53 12.21 -20.38
CA THR A 263 19.91 12.97 -19.19
C THR A 263 18.70 13.19 -18.28
N LEU A 264 18.95 13.32 -16.96
CA LEU A 264 17.88 13.46 -15.96
C LEU A 264 16.95 14.64 -16.25
N GLU A 265 17.48 15.75 -16.77
CA GLU A 265 16.70 16.97 -17.05
C GLU A 265 15.62 16.77 -18.13
N LYS A 266 15.88 15.96 -19.16
CA LYS A 266 14.92 15.71 -20.25
C LYS A 266 14.00 14.52 -19.95
N ARG A 267 14.50 13.56 -19.18
CA ARG A 267 13.87 12.27 -18.92
C ARG A 267 12.47 12.40 -18.32
N ASP A 268 12.31 13.18 -17.26
CA ASP A 268 11.04 13.22 -16.51
C ASP A 268 9.91 13.76 -17.39
N TYR A 269 10.17 14.87 -18.10
CA TYR A 269 9.22 15.46 -19.04
C TYR A 269 8.87 14.50 -20.19
N GLN A 270 9.88 13.92 -20.84
CA GLN A 270 9.66 13.01 -21.96
C GLN A 270 8.94 11.72 -21.52
N LEU A 271 9.23 11.21 -20.33
CA LEU A 271 8.55 10.04 -19.80
C LEU A 271 7.08 10.35 -19.46
N GLU A 272 6.79 11.54 -18.93
CA GLU A 272 5.41 11.98 -18.70
C GLU A 272 4.62 12.07 -20.01
N VAL A 273 5.19 12.71 -21.04
CA VAL A 273 4.57 12.80 -22.37
C VAL A 273 4.34 11.40 -22.97
N LEU A 274 5.32 10.50 -22.87
CA LEU A 274 5.17 9.12 -23.36
C LEU A 274 4.04 8.38 -22.63
N GLY A 275 3.92 8.55 -21.30
CA GLY A 275 2.85 7.96 -20.52
C GLY A 275 1.47 8.44 -20.97
N GLN A 276 1.35 9.74 -21.25
CA GLN A 276 0.10 10.35 -21.75
C GLN A 276 -0.26 9.83 -23.14
N GLU A 277 0.72 9.71 -24.04
CA GLU A 277 0.48 9.17 -25.39
C GLU A 277 0.11 7.69 -25.37
N ILE A 278 0.73 6.89 -24.50
CA ILE A 278 0.32 5.49 -24.28
C ILE A 278 -1.13 5.44 -23.81
N GLN A 279 -1.52 6.25 -22.81
CA GLN A 279 -2.88 6.26 -22.30
C GLN A 279 -3.89 6.63 -23.40
N ASN A 280 -3.64 7.73 -24.11
CA ASN A 280 -4.58 8.31 -25.09
C ASN A 280 -4.72 7.45 -26.36
N ASN A 281 -3.67 6.73 -26.75
CA ASN A 281 -3.66 5.94 -27.99
C ASN A 281 -4.03 4.47 -27.77
N LEU A 282 -4.46 4.07 -26.58
CA LEU A 282 -4.87 2.70 -26.27
C LEU A 282 -6.33 2.62 -25.85
N ARG A 283 -6.90 1.41 -25.91
CA ARG A 283 -8.31 1.19 -25.55
C ARG A 283 -8.45 1.10 -24.03
N MET A 284 -9.65 1.37 -23.54
CA MET A 284 -9.98 1.24 -22.11
C MET A 284 -9.75 -0.16 -21.52
N GLY A 285 -9.71 -1.19 -22.36
CA GLY A 285 -9.40 -2.56 -21.95
C GLY A 285 -7.91 -2.92 -21.93
N ASP A 286 -7.05 -2.03 -22.44
CA ASP A 286 -5.60 -2.22 -22.44
C ASP A 286 -4.98 -1.72 -21.13
N LEU A 287 -3.82 -2.25 -20.77
CA LEU A 287 -3.17 -1.98 -19.49
C LEU A 287 -1.76 -1.44 -19.71
N TYR A 288 -1.31 -0.49 -18.89
CA TYR A 288 0.09 -0.08 -18.86
C TYR A 288 0.58 0.25 -17.45
N ALA A 289 1.89 0.17 -17.25
CA ALA A 289 2.57 0.48 -16.00
C ALA A 289 3.98 1.02 -16.26
N GLN A 290 4.45 1.93 -15.42
CA GLN A 290 5.86 2.33 -15.44
C GLN A 290 6.72 1.18 -14.92
N TYR A 291 7.65 0.70 -15.75
CA TYR A 291 8.55 -0.41 -15.41
C TYR A 291 9.86 0.06 -14.80
N SER A 292 10.39 1.19 -15.28
CA SER A 292 11.61 1.82 -14.75
C SER A 292 11.59 3.33 -14.97
N SER A 293 12.69 4.02 -14.60
CA SER A 293 12.81 5.48 -14.81
C SER A 293 12.81 5.92 -16.26
N CYS A 294 12.89 4.99 -17.23
CA CYS A 294 12.91 5.30 -18.66
C CYS A 294 11.97 4.39 -19.46
N GLN A 295 11.10 3.61 -18.81
CA GLN A 295 10.37 2.54 -19.48
C GLN A 295 8.93 2.41 -19.03
N TYR A 296 8.06 2.18 -20.00
CA TYR A 296 6.69 1.74 -19.79
C TYR A 296 6.49 0.34 -20.35
N LEU A 297 5.77 -0.47 -19.60
CA LEU A 297 5.30 -1.78 -20.02
C LEU A 297 3.80 -1.69 -20.31
N VAL A 298 3.42 -2.13 -21.50
CA VAL A 298 2.04 -2.15 -21.98
C VAL A 298 1.63 -3.61 -22.19
N MET A 299 0.38 -3.94 -21.87
CA MET A 299 -0.24 -5.22 -22.19
C MET A 299 -1.50 -4.97 -23.01
N LEU A 300 -1.49 -5.49 -24.23
CA LEU A 300 -2.61 -5.46 -25.16
C LEU A 300 -3.33 -6.79 -25.13
N SER A 301 -4.67 -6.76 -25.02
CA SER A 301 -5.51 -7.97 -25.02
C SER A 301 -6.41 -8.01 -26.25
N ASP A 302 -6.82 -9.21 -26.65
CA ASP A 302 -7.72 -9.42 -27.81
C ASP A 302 -7.19 -8.77 -29.11
N THR A 303 -5.88 -8.89 -29.37
CA THR A 303 -5.22 -8.30 -30.55
C THR A 303 -4.34 -9.31 -31.32
N THR A 304 -3.87 -8.93 -32.50
CA THR A 304 -2.97 -9.69 -33.37
C THR A 304 -1.59 -9.05 -33.42
N GLU A 305 -0.56 -9.81 -33.78
CA GLU A 305 0.83 -9.30 -33.87
C GLU A 305 0.97 -8.12 -34.84
N GLU A 306 0.32 -8.17 -36.01
CA GLU A 306 0.29 -7.06 -36.97
C GLU A 306 -0.29 -5.78 -36.37
N ASN A 307 -1.35 -5.90 -35.56
CA ASN A 307 -1.99 -4.74 -34.91
C ASN A 307 -1.12 -4.18 -33.78
N VAL A 308 -0.34 -5.02 -33.10
CA VAL A 308 0.56 -4.60 -32.01
C VAL A 308 1.62 -3.64 -32.54
N GLU A 309 2.22 -3.97 -33.68
CA GLU A 309 3.25 -3.13 -34.31
C GLU A 309 2.64 -1.80 -34.78
N MET A 310 1.48 -1.83 -35.43
CA MET A 310 0.76 -0.61 -35.82
C MET A 310 0.43 0.30 -34.63
N ILE A 311 0.09 -0.27 -33.47
CA ILE A 311 -0.19 0.48 -32.25
C ILE A 311 1.09 1.12 -31.71
N ALA A 312 2.20 0.37 -31.67
CA ALA A 312 3.49 0.88 -31.22
C ALA A 312 3.95 2.06 -32.08
N GLU A 313 3.91 1.91 -33.41
CA GLU A 313 4.25 2.99 -34.34
C GLU A 313 3.37 4.22 -34.16
N ARG A 314 2.06 4.03 -33.93
CA ARG A 314 1.14 5.15 -33.69
C ARG A 314 1.52 5.94 -32.44
N ILE A 315 1.84 5.25 -31.34
CA ILE A 315 2.26 5.88 -30.08
C ILE A 315 3.56 6.65 -30.29
N CYS A 316 4.55 6.05 -30.95
CA CYS A 316 5.82 6.70 -31.24
C CYS A 316 5.62 7.97 -32.09
N ARG A 317 4.81 7.91 -33.16
CA ARG A 317 4.50 9.09 -33.99
C ARG A 317 3.81 10.21 -33.22
N ALA A 318 2.88 9.87 -32.33
CA ALA A 318 2.19 10.85 -31.51
C ALA A 318 3.16 11.54 -30.53
N PHE A 319 4.05 10.76 -29.91
CA PHE A 319 5.11 11.29 -29.06
C PHE A 319 6.06 12.25 -29.79
N TYR A 320 6.50 11.89 -31.00
CA TYR A 320 7.39 12.73 -31.81
C TYR A 320 6.73 14.03 -32.26
N SER A 321 5.44 13.96 -32.62
CA SER A 321 4.64 15.15 -32.98
C SER A 321 4.54 16.14 -31.82
N GLU A 322 4.33 15.66 -30.59
CA GLU A 322 4.19 16.52 -29.41
C GLU A 322 5.55 17.11 -28.96
N ASN A 323 6.63 16.34 -29.08
CA ASN A 323 7.98 16.81 -28.74
C ASN A 323 8.65 17.66 -29.83
N GLY A 324 8.04 17.78 -31.02
CA GLY A 324 8.56 18.56 -32.14
C GLY A 324 9.94 18.07 -32.63
N THR A 325 10.22 16.78 -32.51
CA THR A 325 11.49 16.16 -32.89
C THR A 325 11.27 15.05 -33.91
N GLU A 326 12.14 14.97 -34.92
CA GLU A 326 12.20 13.85 -35.87
C GLU A 326 13.17 12.75 -35.39
N GLU A 327 13.78 12.92 -34.21
CA GLU A 327 14.74 11.96 -33.66
C GLU A 327 14.00 10.73 -33.10
N GLU A 328 14.45 9.53 -33.48
CA GLU A 328 13.93 8.27 -32.93
C GLU A 328 14.40 8.08 -31.48
N LEU A 329 13.69 8.69 -30.54
CA LEU A 329 13.98 8.66 -29.10
C LEU A 329 13.29 7.51 -28.34
N ILE A 330 12.52 6.66 -29.04
CA ILE A 330 11.80 5.54 -28.43
C ILE A 330 12.19 4.24 -29.11
N LEU A 331 12.66 3.29 -28.31
CA LEU A 331 12.78 1.89 -28.69
C LEU A 331 11.59 1.10 -28.14
N HIS A 332 10.98 0.24 -28.95
CA HIS A 332 9.95 -0.69 -28.48
C HIS A 332 10.28 -2.14 -28.79
N HIS A 333 9.90 -3.03 -27.87
CA HIS A 333 10.01 -4.47 -28.06
C HIS A 333 8.68 -5.14 -27.77
N THR A 334 8.22 -5.99 -28.68
CA THR A 334 6.97 -6.73 -28.57
C THR A 334 7.22 -8.16 -28.12
N TYR A 335 6.30 -8.72 -27.32
CA TYR A 335 6.38 -10.08 -26.84
C TYR A 335 5.00 -10.74 -26.79
N PRO A 336 4.74 -11.84 -27.53
CA PRO A 336 3.47 -12.55 -27.44
C PRO A 336 3.35 -13.30 -26.10
N LEU A 337 2.25 -13.10 -25.38
CA LEU A 337 1.96 -13.88 -24.18
C LEU A 337 1.71 -15.34 -24.53
N LYS A 338 2.10 -16.23 -23.62
CA LYS A 338 1.80 -17.66 -23.71
C LYS A 338 0.74 -18.04 -22.68
N PRO A 339 -0.15 -19.01 -22.97
CA PRO A 339 -1.07 -19.52 -21.97
C PRO A 339 -0.32 -20.16 -20.80
N ALA A 340 -0.90 -20.03 -19.60
CA ALA A 340 -0.26 -20.54 -18.39
C ALA A 340 0.03 -22.05 -18.48
N GLY A 341 1.27 -22.43 -18.17
CA GLY A 341 1.71 -23.84 -18.15
C GLY A 341 2.11 -24.43 -19.51
N LYS A 342 2.33 -23.59 -20.54
CA LYS A 342 2.87 -24.00 -21.86
C LYS A 342 4.25 -23.43 -22.15
#